data_AF-A0A944D8M5-F1
#
_entry.id   AF-A0A944D8M5-F1
#
_cell.length_a   1.000
_cell.length_b   1.000
_cell.length_c   1.000
_cell.angle_alpha   90.00
_cell.angle_beta   90.00
_cell.angle_gamma   90.00
#
_symmetry.space_group_name_H-M   'P 1'
#
loop_
_entity.id
_entity.type
_entity.pdbx_description
1 polymer ?
#
loop_
_entity_poly.entity_id
_entity_poly.type
_entity_poly.pdbx_seq_one_letter_code
_entity_poly.pdbx_strand_id
1 'polypeptide(L)'
;MALQITAQCVNCWACYDVCPNDAIYDDKPHFLIDDDKCTECLGDHPDPQCAAICPIECAIVDELGEALNPPGSLTNIPIEKLHALGLVPPEFA
;
A
#
# COMPACT_ATOMS: atom_id res chain seq x y z
N MET A 1 -10.62 4.53 -10.74
CA MET A 1 -9.49 4.76 -9.85
C MET A 1 -9.69 3.85 -8.66
N ALA A 2 -8.73 2.98 -8.41
CA ALA A 2 -8.74 2.02 -7.31
C ALA A 2 -7.30 1.79 -6.87
N LEU A 3 -7.11 1.56 -5.57
CA LEU A 3 -5.82 1.15 -5.02
C LEU A 3 -5.55 -0.32 -5.36
N GLN A 4 -4.28 -0.71 -5.40
CA GLN A 4 -3.84 -2.08 -5.66
C GLN A 4 -2.84 -2.54 -4.60
N ILE A 5 -2.89 -3.83 -4.25
CA ILE A 5 -1.90 -4.48 -3.38
C ILE A 5 -0.86 -5.17 -4.25
N THR A 6 0.42 -4.90 -4.00
CA THR A 6 1.55 -5.41 -4.77
C THR A 6 2.13 -6.71 -4.17
N ALA A 7 3.09 -7.30 -4.88
CA ALA A 7 3.79 -8.51 -4.44
C ALA A 7 4.59 -8.34 -3.13
N GLN A 8 4.77 -7.11 -2.66
CA GLN A 8 5.43 -6.77 -1.40
C GLN A 8 4.55 -7.08 -0.18
N CYS A 9 3.27 -7.37 -0.39
CA CYS A 9 2.37 -7.79 0.68
C CYS A 9 2.89 -9.08 1.38
N VAL A 10 2.90 -9.04 2.72
CA VAL A 10 3.39 -10.14 3.57
C VAL A 10 2.26 -10.96 4.20
N ASN A 11 1.02 -10.81 3.71
CA ASN A 11 -0.16 -11.55 4.19
C ASN A 11 -0.42 -11.41 5.71
N CYS A 12 -0.23 -10.20 6.26
CA CYS A 12 -0.36 -9.92 7.70
C CYS A 12 -1.80 -9.70 8.19
N TRP A 13 -2.81 -9.72 7.31
CA TRP A 13 -4.24 -9.49 7.61
C TRP A 13 -4.62 -8.08 8.13
N ALA A 14 -3.65 -7.19 8.35
CA ALA A 14 -3.92 -5.88 8.96
C ALA A 14 -4.92 -5.01 8.18
N CYS A 15 -4.88 -5.05 6.84
CA CYS A 15 -5.73 -4.22 6.00
C CYS A 15 -7.13 -4.80 5.73
N TYR A 16 -7.35 -6.09 6.03
CA TYR A 16 -8.57 -6.82 5.64
C TYR A 16 -9.83 -6.22 6.29
N ASP A 17 -9.83 -6.06 7.62
CA ASP A 17 -11.01 -5.61 8.37
C ASP A 17 -11.20 -4.08 8.43
N VAL A 18 -10.23 -3.30 7.92
CA VAL A 18 -10.30 -1.82 7.98
C VAL A 18 -10.87 -1.19 6.71
N CYS A 19 -11.12 -1.99 5.66
CA CYS A 19 -11.71 -1.49 4.42
C CYS A 19 -13.21 -1.25 4.62
N PRO A 20 -13.73 -0.01 4.44
CA PRO A 20 -15.14 0.28 4.69
C PRO A 20 -16.10 -0.38 3.67
N ASN A 21 -15.57 -0.81 2.52
CA ASN A 21 -16.36 -1.32 1.39
C ASN A 21 -16.12 -2.82 1.10
N ASP A 22 -15.45 -3.54 2.01
CA ASP A 22 -15.10 -4.96 1.84
C ASP A 22 -14.45 -5.24 0.46
N ALA A 23 -13.58 -4.32 0.02
CA ALA A 23 -12.88 -4.39 -1.26
C ALA A 23 -11.64 -5.28 -1.21
N ILE A 24 -11.08 -5.52 -0.01
CA ILE A 24 -9.88 -6.36 0.16
C ILE A 24 -10.31 -7.82 0.32
N TYR A 25 -9.68 -8.72 -0.43
CA TYR A 25 -9.93 -10.16 -0.35
C TYR A 25 -8.61 -10.95 -0.37
N ASP A 26 -8.63 -12.13 0.22
CA ASP A 26 -7.49 -13.04 0.20
C ASP A 26 -7.40 -13.76 -1.16
N ASP A 27 -6.21 -13.75 -1.75
CA ASP A 27 -5.89 -14.55 -2.94
C ASP A 27 -4.41 -14.97 -2.90
N LYS A 28 -3.96 -15.73 -3.90
CA LYS A 28 -2.58 -16.17 -4.05
C LYS A 28 -1.91 -15.39 -5.20
N PRO A 29 -0.70 -14.84 -5.00
CA PRO A 29 0.19 -15.06 -3.85
C PRO A 29 -0.04 -14.13 -2.63
N HIS A 30 -0.87 -13.10 -2.76
CA HIS A 30 -1.14 -12.13 -1.71
C HIS A 30 -2.56 -11.58 -1.79
N PHE A 31 -3.00 -10.84 -0.77
CA PHE A 31 -4.24 -10.06 -0.79
C PHE A 31 -4.36 -9.18 -2.02
N LEU A 32 -5.59 -8.99 -2.51
CA LEU A 32 -5.91 -8.12 -3.65
C LEU A 32 -7.03 -7.15 -3.26
N ILE A 33 -7.20 -6.12 -4.09
CA ILE A 33 -8.29 -5.14 -3.97
C ILE A 33 -9.22 -5.32 -5.18
N ASP A 34 -10.52 -5.31 -4.93
CA ASP A 34 -11.58 -5.31 -5.93
C ASP A 34 -11.81 -3.88 -6.42
N ASP A 35 -11.45 -3.62 -7.67
CA ASP A 35 -11.53 -2.30 -8.31
C ASP A 35 -12.97 -1.73 -8.30
N ASP A 36 -13.99 -2.59 -8.37
CA ASP A 36 -15.39 -2.16 -8.41
C ASP A 36 -15.90 -1.69 -7.03
N LYS A 37 -15.20 -2.05 -5.95
CA LYS A 37 -15.57 -1.70 -4.57
C LYS A 37 -14.65 -0.67 -3.93
N CYS A 38 -13.44 -0.51 -4.46
CA CYS A 38 -12.46 0.42 -3.89
C CYS A 38 -12.87 1.87 -4.18
N THR A 39 -13.12 2.64 -3.12
CA THR A 39 -13.45 4.07 -3.22
C THR A 39 -12.29 4.96 -2.78
N GLU A 40 -11.10 4.40 -2.55
CA GLU A 40 -9.98 5.08 -1.89
C GLU A 40 -10.36 5.64 -0.50
N CYS A 41 -11.39 5.02 0.12
CA CYS A 41 -12.05 5.48 1.35
C CYS A 41 -12.77 6.84 1.24
N LEU A 42 -12.92 7.41 0.03
CA LEU A 42 -13.64 8.66 -0.18
C LEU A 42 -15.08 8.53 0.29
N GLY A 43 -15.48 9.42 1.20
CA GLY A 43 -16.82 9.44 1.82
C GLY A 43 -16.89 8.77 3.20
N ASP A 44 -15.94 7.89 3.52
CA ASP A 44 -15.88 7.17 4.80
C ASP A 44 -14.75 7.69 5.71
N HIS A 45 -13.57 7.92 5.13
CA HIS A 45 -12.38 8.39 5.84
C HIS A 45 -11.61 9.45 5.02
N PRO A 46 -10.82 10.32 5.67
CA PRO A 46 -10.00 11.29 4.95
C PRO A 46 -8.82 10.64 4.20
N ASP A 47 -8.34 9.49 4.69
CA ASP A 47 -7.16 8.80 4.16
C ASP A 47 -7.47 7.31 3.94
N PRO A 48 -6.79 6.63 3.00
CA PRO A 48 -6.95 5.20 2.79
C PRO A 48 -6.54 4.36 4.00
N GLN A 49 -7.50 3.70 4.65
CA GLN A 49 -7.28 2.96 5.89
C GLN A 49 -6.35 1.75 5.70
N CYS A 50 -6.41 1.09 4.53
CA CYS A 50 -5.52 -0.02 4.20
C CYS A 50 -4.05 0.41 4.17
N ALA A 51 -3.74 1.60 3.62
CA ALA A 51 -2.39 2.14 3.62
C ALA A 51 -1.95 2.60 5.00
N ALA A 52 -2.85 3.22 5.77
CA ALA A 52 -2.57 3.70 7.12
C ALA A 52 -2.15 2.59 8.09
N ILE A 53 -2.66 1.37 7.92
CA ILE A 53 -2.34 0.22 8.78
C ILE A 53 -1.29 -0.73 8.18
N CYS A 54 -0.94 -0.56 6.89
CA CYS A 54 0.00 -1.45 6.22
C CYS A 54 1.41 -1.28 6.80
N PRO A 55 2.06 -2.36 7.30
CA PRO A 55 3.40 -2.26 7.88
C PRO A 55 4.52 -2.30 6.82
N ILE A 56 4.18 -2.47 5.53
CA ILE A 56 5.14 -2.65 4.45
C ILE A 56 5.01 -1.49 3.46
N GLU A 57 6.11 -0.76 3.29
CA GLU A 57 6.25 0.27 2.25
C GLU A 57 6.11 -0.37 0.86
N CYS A 58 5.60 0.40 -0.11
CA CYS A 58 5.37 -0.04 -1.49
C CYS A 58 4.40 -1.22 -1.67
N ALA A 59 3.72 -1.67 -0.61
CA ALA A 59 2.75 -2.77 -0.69
C ALA A 59 1.38 -2.34 -1.23
N ILE A 60 1.06 -1.04 -1.19
CA ILE A 60 -0.19 -0.48 -1.70
C ILE A 60 0.15 0.69 -2.63
N VAL A 61 -0.40 0.64 -3.84
CA VAL A 61 -0.17 1.64 -4.89
C VAL A 61 -1.49 2.19 -5.42
N ASP A 62 -1.44 3.37 -6.01
CA ASP A 62 -2.57 3.94 -6.76
C ASP A 62 -2.65 3.36 -8.19
N GLU A 63 -3.56 3.89 -9.01
CA GLU A 63 -3.74 3.44 -10.40
C GLU A 63 -2.57 3.77 -11.35
N LEU A 64 -1.68 4.68 -10.95
CA LEU A 64 -0.46 5.01 -11.67
C LEU A 64 0.74 4.16 -11.22
N GLY A 65 0.55 3.33 -10.20
CA GLY A 65 1.60 2.53 -9.58
C GLY A 65 2.43 3.29 -8.56
N GLU A 66 1.99 4.48 -8.12
CA GLU A 66 2.67 5.27 -7.11
C GLU A 66 2.36 4.70 -5.71
N ALA A 67 3.40 4.47 -4.91
CA ALA A 67 3.26 3.90 -3.57
C ALA A 67 2.63 4.88 -2.59
N LEU A 68 1.56 4.46 -1.90
CA LEU A 68 0.92 5.26 -0.85
C LEU A 68 1.84 5.42 0.37
N ASN A 69 2.64 4.39 0.65
CA ASN A 69 3.74 4.42 1.61
C ASN A 69 5.06 4.25 0.83
N PRO A 70 5.66 5.34 0.31
CA PRO A 70 6.92 5.26 -0.43
C PRO A 70 8.10 4.90 0.49
N PRO A 71 9.25 4.49 -0.06
CA PRO A 71 10.37 4.05 0.76
C PRO A 71 10.81 5.11 1.78
N GLY A 72 10.94 4.70 3.03
CA GLY A 72 11.30 5.55 4.16
C GLY A 72 10.15 6.31 4.82
N SER A 73 8.94 6.29 4.25
CA SER A 73 7.81 7.06 4.79
C SER A 73 7.36 6.55 6.17
N LEU A 74 7.37 5.23 6.40
CA LEU A 74 6.90 4.65 7.67
C LEU A 74 7.93 4.81 8.80
N THR A 75 9.20 4.98 8.44
CA THR A 75 10.32 5.08 9.38
C THR A 75 10.86 6.49 9.53
N ASN A 76 10.35 7.44 8.74
CA ASN A 76 10.84 8.80 8.62
C ASN A 76 12.34 8.88 8.26
N ILE A 77 12.79 7.94 7.42
CA ILE A 77 14.16 7.90 6.88
C ILE A 77 14.14 8.59 5.51
N PRO A 78 14.93 9.65 5.28
CA PRO A 78 15.04 10.28 3.97
C PRO A 78 15.47 9.31 2.87
N ILE A 79 14.85 9.42 1.70
CA ILE A 79 15.07 8.52 0.57
C ILE A 79 16.55 8.49 0.13
N GLU A 80 17.25 9.62 0.19
CA GLU A 80 18.65 9.73 -0.20
C GLU A 80 19.55 8.87 0.69
N LYS A 81 19.18 8.69 1.96
CA LYS A 81 19.90 7.79 2.88
C LYS A 81 19.65 6.33 2.52
N LEU A 82 18.43 5.98 2.13
CA LEU A 82 18.11 4.62 1.70
C LEU A 82 18.84 4.26 0.40
N HIS A 83 18.92 5.18 -0.56
CA HIS A 83 19.73 5.01 -1.77
C HIS A 83 21.22 4.84 -1.44
N ALA A 84 21.77 5.68 -0.55
CA ALA A 84 23.17 5.59 -0.13
C ALA A 84 23.51 4.24 0.54
N LEU A 85 22.52 3.60 1.17
CA LEU A 85 22.65 2.28 1.79
C LEU A 85 22.31 1.12 0.84
N GLY A 86 21.85 1.39 -0.39
CA GLY A 86 21.42 0.38 -1.34
C GLY A 86 20.19 -0.41 -0.88
N LEU A 87 19.34 0.19 -0.05
CA LEU A 87 18.15 -0.46 0.53
C LEU A 87 16.88 -0.26 -0.31
N VAL A 88 16.97 0.51 -1.39
CA VAL A 88 15.84 0.82 -2.27
C VAL A 88 16.24 0.47 -3.71
N PRO A 89 15.34 -0.20 -4.47
CA PRO A 89 15.59 -0.50 -5.87
C PRO A 89 15.84 0.77 -6.72
N PRO A 90 16.69 0.70 -7.77
CA PRO A 90 17.04 1.86 -8.59
C PRO A 90 15.86 2.47 -9.35
N GLU A 91 14.75 1.74 -9.52
CA GLU A 91 13.51 2.26 -10.10
C GLU A 91 12.78 3.30 -9.22
N PHE A 92 13.13 3.40 -7.94
CA PHE A 92 12.64 4.44 -7.02
C PHE A 92 13.70 5.54 -6.77
N ALA A 93 14.66 5.69 -7.68
CA ALA A 93 15.74 6.69 -7.61
C ALA A 93 15.43 7.99 -8.36
#